data_AF-A0A2H0A7U8-F1
#
_entry.id   AF-A0A2H0A7U8-F1
#
_cell.length_a   1.000
_cell.length_b   1.000
_cell.length_c   1.000
_cell.angle_alpha   90.00
_cell.angle_beta   90.00
_cell.angle_gamma   90.00
#
_symmetry.space_group_name_H-M   'P 1'
#
loop_
_entity.id
_entity.type
_entity.pdbx_description
1 polymer ?
#
loop_
_entity_poly.entity_id
_entity_poly.type
_entity_poly.pdbx_seq_one_letter_code
_entity_poly.pdbx_strand_id
1 'polypeptide(L)'
;MRIEEIIWLREVVDKLISKHGVETYEVEEVLNGKPKIRFVEKGDRKGEEVYLALGQTDSGRYLAVLFIYKQTKKALILSARDMAEKERKQYGKK
;
A
#
# COMPACT_ATOMS: atom_id res chain seq x y z
N MET A 1 2.91 11.76 5.44
CA MET A 1 3.24 11.56 4.01
C MET A 1 2.01 11.93 3.20
N ARG A 2 2.15 12.59 2.04
CA ARG A 2 1.02 12.96 1.17
C ARG A 2 1.26 12.36 -0.22
N ILE A 3 0.34 11.53 -0.68
CA ILE A 3 0.36 10.95 -2.02
C ILE A 3 -0.54 11.82 -2.91
N GLU A 4 -0.02 12.29 -4.04
CA GLU A 4 -0.77 13.10 -5.00
C GLU A 4 -1.19 12.30 -6.24
N GLU A 5 -0.49 11.21 -6.54
CA GLU A 5 -0.76 10.35 -7.70
C GLU A 5 -0.33 8.91 -7.40
N ILE A 6 -1.10 7.94 -7.90
CA ILE A 6 -0.78 6.51 -7.80
C ILE A 6 -0.39 6.01 -9.18
N ILE A 7 0.76 5.33 -9.26
CA ILE A 7 1.28 4.72 -10.47
C ILE A 7 1.02 3.23 -10.40
N TRP A 8 0.36 2.72 -11.44
CA TRP A 8 0.00 1.32 -11.59
C TRP A 8 0.83 0.66 -12.70
N LEU A 9 1.46 -0.46 -12.38
CA LEU A 9 2.00 -1.37 -13.40
C LEU A 9 0.94 -2.41 -13.73
N ARG A 10 0.69 -2.64 -15.02
CA ARG A 10 -0.35 -3.58 -15.47
C ARG A 10 -0.20 -4.97 -14.83
N GLU A 11 1.02 -5.50 -14.81
CA GLU A 11 1.30 -6.80 -14.19
C GLU A 11 1.03 -6.84 -12.68
N VAL A 12 1.16 -5.70 -12.00
CA VAL A 12 0.84 -5.59 -10.56
C VAL A 12 -0.66 -5.60 -10.40
N VAL A 13 -1.41 -4.81 -11.18
CA VAL A 13 -2.88 -4.78 -11.15
C VAL A 13 -3.44 -6.19 -11.38
N ASP A 14 -2.98 -6.87 -12.42
CA ASP A 14 -3.42 -8.23 -12.73
C ASP A 14 -3.13 -9.21 -11.57
N LYS A 15 -1.97 -9.07 -10.90
CA LYS A 15 -1.61 -9.86 -9.71
C LYS A 15 -2.45 -9.51 -8.48
N LEU A 16 -2.84 -8.26 -8.28
CA LEU A 16 -3.67 -7.86 -7.14
C LEU A 16 -5.01 -8.60 -7.18
N ILE A 17 -5.68 -8.58 -8.32
CA ILE A 17 -6.97 -9.26 -8.48
C ILE A 17 -6.75 -10.78 -8.44
N SER A 18 -5.90 -11.32 -9.31
CA SER A 18 -5.79 -12.78 -9.50
C SER A 18 -5.20 -13.53 -8.30
N LYS A 19 -4.26 -12.92 -7.56
CA LYS A 19 -3.55 -13.58 -6.45
C LYS A 19 -4.07 -13.17 -5.09
N HIS A 20 -4.55 -11.94 -4.96
CA HIS A 20 -4.90 -11.35 -3.66
C HIS A 20 -6.37 -10.98 -3.53
N GLY A 21 -7.15 -11.03 -4.61
CA GLY A 21 -8.54 -10.57 -4.60
C GLY A 21 -8.65 -9.11 -4.11
N VAL A 22 -7.66 -8.30 -4.48
CA VAL A 22 -7.60 -6.88 -4.13
C VAL A 22 -7.83 -6.08 -5.40
N GLU A 23 -8.83 -5.20 -5.35
CA GLU A 23 -9.13 -4.27 -6.44
C GLU A 23 -8.32 -2.97 -6.27
N THR A 24 -8.08 -2.26 -7.37
CA THR A 24 -7.28 -1.02 -7.32
C THR A 24 -7.93 0.05 -6.45
N TYR A 25 -9.26 0.16 -6.47
CA TYR A 25 -9.99 1.13 -5.65
C TYR A 25 -9.79 0.89 -4.14
N GLU A 26 -9.65 -0.37 -3.69
CA GLU A 26 -9.41 -0.68 -2.28
C GLU A 26 -8.03 -0.17 -1.82
N VAL A 27 -7.04 -0.21 -2.72
CA VAL A 27 -5.72 0.37 -2.46
C VAL A 27 -5.81 1.89 -2.39
N GLU A 28 -6.58 2.51 -3.27
CA GLU A 28 -6.81 3.96 -3.27
C GLU A 28 -7.48 4.42 -1.97
N GLU A 29 -8.53 3.73 -1.51
CA GLU A 29 -9.19 3.98 -0.22
C GLU A 29 -8.20 3.94 0.94
N VAL A 30 -7.36 2.90 1.00
CA VAL A 30 -6.36 2.74 2.05
C VAL A 30 -5.32 3.86 2.03
N LEU A 31 -4.85 4.28 0.86
CA LEU A 31 -3.84 5.33 0.72
C LEU A 31 -4.40 6.74 0.95
N ASN A 32 -5.66 6.99 0.56
CA ASN A 32 -6.34 8.28 0.72
C ASN A 32 -6.91 8.51 2.12
N GLY A 33 -7.11 7.44 2.88
CA GLY A 33 -7.53 7.52 4.27
C GLY A 33 -6.43 8.03 5.21
N LYS A 34 -6.24 7.33 6.33
CA LYS A 34 -5.17 7.61 7.30
C LYS A 34 -4.40 6.33 7.62
N PRO A 35 -3.68 5.76 6.64
CA PRO A 35 -2.96 4.52 6.85
C PRO A 35 -1.79 4.73 7.83
N LYS A 36 -1.43 3.67 8.54
CA LYS A 36 -0.17 3.60 9.28
C LYS A 36 0.94 3.21 8.31
N ILE A 37 1.79 4.17 7.99
CA ILE A 37 2.89 3.99 7.04
C ILE A 37 4.16 3.61 7.79
N ARG A 38 4.89 2.63 7.26
CA ARG A 38 6.19 2.18 7.77
C ARG A 38 7.20 2.08 6.67
N PHE A 39 8.42 2.50 6.98
CA PHE A 39 9.58 2.21 6.16
C PHE A 39 9.87 0.71 6.19
N VAL A 40 10.11 0.12 5.01
CA VAL A 40 10.49 -1.29 4.86
C VAL A 40 11.97 -1.38 4.56
N GLU A 41 12.39 -0.79 3.45
CA GLU A 41 13.78 -0.81 3.00
C GLU A 41 14.08 0.32 2.02
N LYS A 42 15.37 0.56 1.75
CA LYS A 42 15.79 1.41 0.65
C LYS A 42 15.55 0.63 -0.64
N GLY A 43 14.81 1.18 -1.60
CA GLY A 43 14.70 0.56 -2.92
C GLY A 43 16.00 0.69 -3.72
N ASP A 44 15.99 0.08 -4.90
CA ASP A 44 17.18 -0.07 -5.76
C ASP A 44 17.81 1.27 -6.22
N ARG A 45 17.04 2.37 -6.14
CA ARG A 45 17.48 3.71 -6.53
C ARG A 45 17.42 4.68 -5.37
N LYS A 46 18.39 5.59 -5.32
CA LYS A 46 18.45 6.64 -4.31
C LYS A 46 17.20 7.54 -4.42
N GLY A 47 16.43 7.61 -3.32
CA GLY A 47 15.18 8.37 -3.28
C GLY A 47 13.93 7.58 -3.69
N GLU A 48 14.05 6.25 -3.83
CA GLU A 48 12.94 5.32 -4.02
C GLU A 48 12.87 4.37 -2.83
N GLU A 49 12.39 4.85 -1.69
CA GLU A 49 12.24 4.03 -0.49
C GLU A 49 10.94 3.23 -0.56
N VAL A 50 11.01 1.98 -0.09
CA VAL A 50 9.87 1.07 -0.04
C VAL A 50 9.15 1.24 1.28
N TYR A 51 7.84 1.42 1.21
CA TYR A 51 6.96 1.63 2.33
C TYR A 51 5.83 0.61 2.36
N LEU A 52 5.39 0.29 3.57
CA LEU A 52 4.20 -0.50 3.85
C LEU A 52 3.14 0.41 4.47
N ALA A 53 2.01 0.57 3.81
CA ALA A 53 0.83 1.21 4.35
C ALA A 53 -0.12 0.14 4.88
N LEU A 54 -0.49 0.27 6.16
CA LEU A 54 -1.53 -0.53 6.79
C LEU A 54 -2.78 0.34 6.93
N GLY A 55 -3.89 -0.05 6.33
CA GLY A 55 -5.15 0.68 6.44
C GLY A 55 -6.37 -0.20 6.33
N GLN A 56 -7.53 0.42 6.51
CA GLN A 56 -8.83 -0.21 6.34
C GLN A 56 -9.51 0.44 5.13
N THR A 57 -10.10 -0.38 4.27
CA THR A 57 -10.98 0.04 3.17
C THR A 57 -12.32 0.52 3.72
N ASP A 58 -13.12 1.17 2.88
CA ASP A 58 -14.45 1.64 3.26
C ASP A 58 -15.40 0.47 3.55
N SER A 59 -15.18 -0.68 2.91
CA SER A 59 -15.88 -1.94 3.18
C SER A 59 -15.46 -2.64 4.48
N GLY A 60 -14.40 -2.13 5.13
CA GLY A 60 -13.90 -2.66 6.40
C GLY A 60 -12.79 -3.71 6.28
N ARG A 61 -12.34 -4.07 5.05
CA ARG A 61 -11.17 -4.96 4.85
C ARG A 61 -9.88 -4.27 5.28
N TYR A 62 -9.01 -5.03 5.94
CA TYR A 62 -7.70 -4.53 6.39
C TYR A 62 -6.62 -4.93 5.39
N LEU A 63 -6.05 -3.95 4.69
CA LEU A 63 -5.04 -4.20 3.67
C LEU A 63 -3.65 -3.70 4.08
N ALA A 64 -2.66 -4.46 3.64
CA ALA A 64 -1.25 -4.13 3.64
C ALA A 64 -0.85 -3.78 2.20
N VAL A 65 -0.49 -2.53 1.96
CA VAL A 65 -0.12 -2.00 0.63
C VAL A 65 1.38 -1.69 0.64
N LEU A 66 2.12 -2.35 -0.24
CA LEU A 66 3.55 -2.13 -0.46
C LEU A 66 3.75 -1.22 -1.66
N PHE A 67 4.49 -0.12 -1.49
CA PHE A 67 4.69 0.87 -2.54
C PHE A 67 6.03 1.59 -2.39
N ILE A 68 6.52 2.14 -3.51
CA ILE A 68 7.64 3.07 -3.51
C ILE A 68 7.09 4.49 -3.44
N TYR A 69 7.61 5.29 -2.51
CA TYR A 69 7.30 6.71 -2.45
C TYR A 69 8.38 7.51 -3.17
N LYS A 70 8.01 8.14 -4.28
CA LYS A 70 8.91 8.98 -5.08
C LYS A 70 8.95 10.41 -4.53
N GLN A 71 10.04 11.13 -4.76
CA GLN A 71 10.18 12.55 -4.37
C GLN A 71 9.07 13.45 -4.95
N THR A 72 8.49 13.07 -6.10
CA THR A 72 7.35 13.73 -6.74
C THR A 72 6.01 13.45 -6.07
N LYS A 73 5.99 12.91 -4.84
CA LYS A 73 4.79 12.52 -4.09
C LYS A 73 3.91 11.48 -4.78
N LYS A 74 4.50 10.71 -5.70
CA LYS A 74 3.84 9.61 -6.39
C LYS A 74 4.09 8.30 -5.66
N ALA A 75 3.06 7.47 -5.54
CA ALA A 75 3.16 6.12 -5.00
C ALA A 75 3.15 5.10 -6.14
N LEU A 76 4.25 4.38 -6.34
CA LEU A 76 4.30 3.25 -7.28
C LEU A 76 3.93 1.98 -6.52
N ILE A 77 2.78 1.38 -6.84
CA ILE A 77 2.30 0.20 -6.14
C ILE A 77 3.12 -1.02 -6.57
N LEU A 78 3.65 -1.74 -5.58
CA LEU A 78 4.38 -2.99 -5.78
C LEU A 78 3.48 -4.20 -5.53
N SER A 79 2.64 -4.13 -4.50
CA SER A 79 1.68 -5.18 -4.14
C SER A 79 0.68 -4.68 -3.09
N ALA A 80 -0.45 -5.37 -2.97
CA ALA A 80 -1.42 -5.20 -1.90
C ALA A 80 -2.05 -6.56 -1.58
N ARG A 81 -2.32 -6.81 -0.30
CA ARG A 81 -2.95 -8.03 0.21
C ARG A 81 -3.67 -7.76 1.52
N ASP A 82 -4.51 -8.71 1.94
CA ASP A 82 -5.03 -8.69 3.31
C ASP A 82 -3.88 -8.70 4.34
N MET A 83 -4.08 -7.97 5.44
CA MET A 83 -3.14 -7.95 6.54
C MET A 83 -3.00 -9.33 7.17
N ALA A 84 -1.76 -9.73 7.46
CA ALA A 84 -1.49 -10.86 8.33
C ALA A 84 -1.93 -10.53 9.77
N GLU A 85 -2.21 -11.55 10.60
CA GLU A 85 -2.67 -11.32 11.97
C GLU A 85 -1.75 -10.40 12.79
N LYS A 86 -0.43 -10.53 12.61
CA LYS A 86 0.56 -9.67 13.28
C LYS A 86 0.43 -8.22 12.86
N GLU A 87 0.24 -7.96 11.56
CA GLU A 87 0.03 -6.62 11.01
C GLU A 87 -1.27 -6.02 11.52
N ARG A 88 -2.36 -6.82 11.55
CA ARG A 88 -3.67 -6.39 12.07
C ARG A 88 -3.61 -6.05 13.56
N LYS A 89 -2.94 -6.88 14.38
CA LYS A 89 -2.69 -6.60 15.80
C LYS A 89 -1.91 -5.29 15.98
N GLN A 90 -0.91 -5.06 15.14
CA GLN A 90 -0.11 -3.82 15.22
C GLN A 90 -0.86 -2.59 14.70
N TYR A 91 -1.76 -2.77 13.73
CA TYR A 91 -2.64 -1.70 13.24
C TYR A 91 -3.61 -1.24 14.34
N GLY A 92 -4.16 -2.16 15.13
CA GLY A 92 -5.08 -1.84 16.24
C GLY A 92 -4.45 -1.21 17.49
N LYS A 93 -3.12 -1.28 17.66
CA LYS A 93 -2.44 -0.66 18.80
C LYS A 93 -2.27 0.84 18.56
N LYS A 94 -2.82 1.69 19.43
CA LYS A 94 -2.62 3.14 19.42
C LYS A 94 -1.18 3.51 19.77
#